data_AF-A0A0C9SC26-F1
#
_entry.id   AF-A0A0C9SC26-F1
#
_cell.length_a   1.000
_cell.length_b   1.000
_cell.length_c   1.000
_cell.angle_alpha   90.00
_cell.angle_beta   90.00
_cell.angle_gamma   90.00
#
_symmetry.space_group_name_H-M   'P 1'
#
loop_
_entity.id
_entity.type
_entity.pdbx_description
1 polymer ?
#
loop_
_entity_poly.entity_id
_entity_poly.type
_entity_poly.pdbx_seq_one_letter_code
_entity_poly.pdbx_strand_id
1 'polypeptide(L)'
;EYLTVETHEALTVTTKSTVMCTKHLLNAGFHFVLTGKFSSDNLESLFSAVRQLNGSNDQTDAYSALLALQKILVTGIIHSSPSGSVGSVVASLGAASRLPAQTVTKATAGKDVRKLLLPYLSALE
;
A
#
# COMPACT_ATOMS: atom_id res chain seq x y z
N GLU A 1 0.11 -23.03 -31.99
CA GLU A 1 0.38 -23.33 -30.58
C GLU A 1 -0.70 -22.66 -29.74
N TYR A 2 -1.40 -23.43 -28.90
CA TYR A 2 -2.51 -22.94 -28.07
C TYR A 2 -2.01 -22.77 -26.62
N LEU A 3 -2.55 -21.81 -25.87
CA LEU A 3 -2.22 -21.65 -24.44
C LEU A 3 -2.58 -22.92 -23.65
N THR A 4 -1.92 -23.11 -22.50
CA THR A 4 -2.34 -24.14 -21.54
C THR A 4 -3.77 -23.85 -21.04
N VAL A 5 -4.47 -24.89 -20.60
CA VAL A 5 -5.86 -24.78 -20.15
C VAL A 5 -5.99 -23.78 -19.01
N GLU A 6 -5.04 -23.81 -18.06
CA GLU A 6 -4.99 -22.94 -16.89
C GLU A 6 -4.79 -21.48 -17.30
N THR A 7 -3.89 -21.22 -18.25
CA THR A 7 -3.60 -19.86 -18.70
C THR A 7 -4.79 -19.29 -19.49
N HIS A 8 -5.44 -20.11 -20.30
CA HIS A 8 -6.65 -19.72 -21.02
C HIS A 8 -7.81 -19.39 -20.07
N GLU A 9 -8.01 -20.20 -19.03
CA GLU A 9 -9.02 -19.94 -18.00
C GLU A 9 -8.72 -18.65 -17.22
N ALA A 10 -7.49 -18.49 -16.73
CA ALA A 10 -7.06 -17.30 -16.01
C ALA A 10 -7.23 -16.02 -16.84
N LEU A 11 -6.89 -16.08 -18.14
CA LEU A 11 -7.07 -14.96 -19.08
C LEU A 11 -8.57 -14.66 -19.26
N THR A 12 -9.41 -15.68 -19.39
CA THR A 12 -10.86 -15.52 -19.54
C THR A 12 -11.47 -14.86 -18.32
N VAL A 13 -11.11 -15.32 -17.11
CA VAL A 13 -11.60 -14.77 -15.85
C VAL A 13 -11.12 -13.33 -15.65
N THR A 14 -9.84 -13.06 -15.87
CA THR A 14 -9.25 -11.72 -15.74
C THR A 14 -9.93 -10.74 -16.70
N THR A 15 -10.05 -11.11 -17.98
CA THR A 15 -10.65 -10.25 -19.00
C THR A 15 -12.11 -9.94 -18.68
N LYS A 16 -12.92 -10.95 -18.33
CA LYS A 16 -14.32 -10.74 -17.95
C LYS A 16 -14.44 -9.85 -16.72
N SER A 17 -13.61 -10.09 -15.69
CA SER A 17 -13.64 -9.33 -14.45
C SER A 17 -13.24 -7.87 -14.66
N THR A 18 -12.19 -7.61 -15.46
CA THR A 18 -11.76 -6.25 -15.81
C THR A 18 -12.86 -5.48 -16.53
N VAL A 19 -13.56 -6.10 -17.49
CA VAL A 19 -14.68 -5.46 -18.20
C VAL A 19 -15.84 -5.15 -17.26
N MET A 20 -16.22 -6.10 -16.40
CA MET A 20 -17.32 -5.89 -15.46
C MET A 20 -17.01 -4.81 -14.43
N CYS A 21 -15.79 -4.80 -13.87
CA CYS A 21 -15.35 -3.78 -12.93
C CYS A 21 -15.30 -2.40 -13.59
N THR A 22 -14.77 -2.32 -14.81
CA THR A 22 -14.73 -1.07 -15.58
C THR A 22 -16.14 -0.52 -15.82
N LYS A 23 -17.08 -1.36 -16.26
CA LYS A 23 -18.49 -0.96 -16.45
C LYS A 23 -19.12 -0.48 -15.15
N HIS A 24 -18.88 -1.18 -14.04
CA HIS A 24 -19.39 -0.80 -12.73
C HIS A 24 -18.91 0.60 -12.32
N LEU A 25 -17.62 0.89 -12.49
CA LEU A 25 -17.05 2.21 -12.18
C LEU A 25 -17.58 3.31 -13.10
N LEU A 26 -17.69 3.06 -14.41
CA LEU A 26 -18.27 4.04 -15.33
C LEU A 26 -19.73 4.37 -14.96
N ASN A 27 -20.51 3.36 -14.57
CA ASN A 27 -21.89 3.54 -14.11
C ASN A 27 -21.99 4.27 -12.77
N ALA A 28 -20.95 4.19 -11.92
CA ALA A 28 -20.86 4.93 -10.66
C ALA A 28 -20.52 6.43 -10.85
N GLY A 29 -20.32 6.88 -12.09
CA GLY A 29 -20.08 8.29 -12.44
C GLY A 29 -18.61 8.65 -12.67
N PHE A 30 -17.69 7.67 -12.75
CA PHE A 30 -16.31 7.93 -13.14
C PHE A 30 -16.22 8.18 -14.66
N HIS A 31 -15.48 9.22 -15.07
CA HIS A 31 -15.33 9.57 -16.50
C HIS A 31 -14.46 8.59 -17.29
N PHE A 32 -13.46 7.99 -16.64
CA PHE A 32 -12.56 7.02 -17.24
C PHE A 32 -12.00 6.10 -16.15
N VAL A 33 -11.49 4.93 -16.56
CA VAL A 33 -10.91 3.94 -15.66
C VAL A 33 -9.51 3.59 -16.16
N LEU A 34 -8.52 3.68 -15.26
CA LEU A 34 -7.14 3.29 -15.55
C LEU A 34 -6.98 1.80 -15.26
N THR A 35 -7.16 0.96 -16.27
CA THR A 35 -7.05 -0.51 -16.13
C THR A 35 -5.66 -0.96 -15.67
N GLY A 36 -4.62 -0.18 -15.94
CA GLY A 36 -3.27 -0.41 -15.41
C GLY A 36 -3.15 -0.26 -13.88
N LYS A 37 -4.22 0.17 -13.18
CA LYS A 37 -4.29 0.14 -11.71
C LYS A 37 -4.90 -1.15 -11.15
N PHE A 38 -5.33 -2.07 -12.01
CA PHE A 38 -5.77 -3.40 -11.60
C PHE A 38 -4.64 -4.43 -11.51
N SER A 39 -3.43 -4.10 -11.99
CA SER A 39 -2.27 -4.99 -11.92
C SER A 39 -1.59 -4.96 -10.54
N SER A 40 -0.83 -6.02 -10.25
CA SER A 40 0.01 -6.14 -9.05
C SER A 40 1.35 -5.43 -9.15
N ASP A 41 1.68 -4.78 -10.27
CA ASP A 41 3.00 -4.21 -10.55
C ASP A 41 3.49 -3.24 -9.46
N ASN A 42 2.58 -2.45 -8.87
CA ASN A 42 2.93 -1.54 -7.78
C ASN A 42 3.36 -2.29 -6.51
N LEU A 43 2.78 -3.47 -6.25
CA LEU A 43 3.19 -4.34 -5.15
C LEU A 43 4.55 -5.00 -5.45
N GLU A 44 4.78 -5.40 -6.70
CA GLU A 44 6.09 -5.93 -7.12
C GLU A 44 7.21 -4.89 -7.01
N SER A 45 6.90 -3.63 -7.32
CA SER A 45 7.80 -2.51 -7.09
C SER A 45 8.12 -2.32 -5.60
N LEU A 46 7.12 -2.46 -4.72
CA LEU A 46 7.34 -2.45 -3.26
C LEU A 46 8.25 -3.61 -2.82
N PHE A 47 8.05 -4.82 -3.33
CA PHE A 47 8.93 -5.96 -3.03
C PHE A 47 10.37 -5.71 -3.49
N SER A 48 10.54 -5.09 -4.65
CA SER A 48 11.86 -4.67 -5.11
C SER A 48 12.51 -3.68 -4.15
N ALA A 49 11.76 -2.70 -3.65
CA ALA A 49 12.28 -1.72 -2.70
C ALA A 49 12.64 -2.36 -1.35
N VAL A 50 11.83 -3.30 -0.86
CA VAL A 50 12.15 -4.08 0.35
C VAL A 50 13.47 -4.83 0.19
N ARG A 51 13.68 -5.51 -0.94
CA ARG A 51 14.93 -6.22 -1.23
C ARG A 51 16.13 -5.26 -1.31
N GLN A 52 15.96 -4.10 -1.95
CA GLN A 52 17.03 -3.10 -2.06
C GLN A 52 17.46 -2.55 -0.69
N LEU A 53 16.52 -2.37 0.25
CA LEU A 53 16.81 -1.90 1.61
C LEU A 53 17.57 -2.92 2.47
N ASN A 54 17.55 -4.20 2.10
CA ASN A 54 18.29 -5.26 2.76
C ASN A 54 19.71 -5.48 2.20
N GLY A 55 20.14 -4.65 1.24
CA GLY A 55 21.53 -4.59 0.77
C GLY A 55 21.97 -5.85 -0.01
N SER A 56 21.64 -5.93 -1.30
CA SER A 56 21.97 -7.04 -2.22
C SER A 56 21.65 -8.46 -1.71
N ASN A 57 20.93 -8.59 -0.60
CA ASN A 57 20.45 -9.86 -0.10
C ASN A 57 19.19 -10.27 -0.88
N ASP A 58 19.37 -11.11 -1.90
CA ASP A 58 18.27 -11.58 -2.74
C ASP A 58 17.33 -12.53 -1.97
N GLN A 59 17.82 -13.17 -0.91
CA GLN A 59 17.04 -14.02 0.00
C GLN A 59 16.73 -13.25 1.28
N THR A 60 15.73 -12.38 1.21
CA THR A 60 15.23 -11.64 2.38
C THR A 60 14.45 -12.57 3.31
N ASP A 61 14.87 -12.67 4.57
CA ASP A 61 14.11 -13.32 5.64
C ASP A 61 12.96 -12.45 6.15
N ALA A 62 12.00 -13.05 6.84
CA ALA A 62 10.80 -12.36 7.31
C ALA A 62 11.11 -11.18 8.25
N TYR A 63 12.13 -11.31 9.10
CA TYR A 63 12.53 -10.26 10.03
C TYR A 63 13.13 -9.06 9.28
N SER A 64 14.03 -9.30 8.33
CA SER A 64 14.58 -8.25 7.48
C SER A 64 13.52 -7.55 6.63
N ALA A 65 12.53 -8.29 6.09
CA ALA A 65 11.39 -7.69 5.40
C ALA A 65 10.58 -6.76 6.30
N LEU A 66 10.31 -7.18 7.55
CA LEU A 66 9.59 -6.39 8.52
C LEU A 66 10.35 -5.11 8.88
N LEU A 67 11.65 -5.21 9.13
CA LEU A 67 12.50 -4.06 9.42
C LEU A 67 12.57 -3.09 8.23
N ALA A 68 12.65 -3.59 7.00
CA ALA A 68 12.62 -2.77 5.79
C ALA A 68 11.28 -2.02 5.65
N LEU A 69 10.15 -2.68 5.91
CA LEU A 69 8.83 -2.04 5.91
C LEU A 69 8.72 -0.97 7.00
N GLN A 70 9.19 -1.24 8.23
CA GLN A 70 9.24 -0.24 9.29
C GLN A 70 10.09 0.96 8.88
N LYS A 71 11.26 0.73 8.26
CA LYS A 71 12.11 1.81 7.72
C LYS A 71 11.35 2.62 6.68
N ILE A 72 10.68 1.99 5.72
CA ILE A 72 9.88 2.68 4.70
C ILE A 72 8.82 3.58 5.35
N LEU A 73 8.09 3.06 6.34
CA LEU A 73 7.01 3.79 7.02
C LEU A 73 7.54 4.96 7.86
N VAL A 74 8.64 4.77 8.59
CA VAL A 74 9.22 5.80 9.46
C VAL A 74 9.88 6.91 8.64
N THR A 75 10.60 6.56 7.58
CA THR A 75 11.39 7.51 6.81
C THR A 75 10.63 8.15 5.64
N GLY A 76 9.55 7.51 5.16
CA GLY A 76 8.84 7.96 3.97
C GLY A 76 9.68 7.89 2.69
N ILE A 77 10.74 7.06 2.66
CA ILE A 77 11.63 6.92 1.49
C ILE A 77 10.84 6.55 0.23
N ILE A 78 9.84 5.68 0.37
CA ILE A 78 8.88 5.38 -0.70
C ILE A 78 7.67 6.27 -0.50
N HIS A 79 7.45 7.19 -1.44
CA HIS A 79 6.30 8.08 -1.44
C HIS A 79 5.72 8.17 -2.85
N SER A 80 4.43 8.47 -2.94
CA SER A 80 3.80 8.78 -4.22
C SER A 80 4.45 10.01 -4.84
N SER A 81 4.68 9.97 -6.16
CA SER A 81 5.13 11.15 -6.89
C SER A 81 4.19 12.33 -6.60
N PRO A 82 4.72 13.56 -6.43
CA PRO A 82 3.89 14.76 -6.27
C PRO A 82 2.98 15.02 -7.49
N SER A 83 3.30 14.46 -8.66
CA SER A 83 2.47 14.50 -9.87
C SER A 83 1.48 13.33 -9.99
N GLY A 84 1.44 12.44 -9.00
CA GLY A 84 0.59 11.26 -9.00
C GLY A 84 -0.87 11.59 -8.69
N SER A 85 -1.78 10.74 -9.15
CA SER A 85 -3.23 10.89 -8.90
C SER A 85 -3.63 10.63 -7.44
N VAL A 86 -2.72 10.14 -6.60
CA VAL A 86 -2.94 9.87 -5.18
C VAL A 86 -2.15 10.89 -4.37
N GLY A 87 -2.80 11.52 -3.40
CA GLY A 87 -2.13 12.48 -2.51
C GLY A 87 -0.90 11.87 -1.84
N SER A 88 0.23 12.54 -1.94
CA SER A 88 1.47 12.14 -1.28
C SER A 88 1.49 12.73 0.12
N VAL A 89 1.23 11.91 1.14
CA VAL A 89 1.52 12.29 2.52
C VAL A 89 2.99 11.98 2.75
N VAL A 90 3.86 12.92 2.39
CA VAL A 90 5.25 12.89 2.84
C VAL A 90 5.22 13.18 4.34
N ALA A 91 5.14 12.13 5.15
CA ALA A 91 5.34 12.24 6.57
C ALA A 91 6.82 12.61 6.79
N SER A 92 7.11 13.91 6.90
CA SER A 92 8.38 14.34 7.48
C SER A 92 8.45 13.73 8.88
N LEU A 93 9.60 13.15 9.24
CA LEU A 93 9.87 12.55 10.55
C LEU A 93 9.55 13.51 11.72
N GLY A 94 9.52 14.83 11.46
CA GLY A 94 9.12 15.88 12.41
C GLY A 94 7.66 16.37 12.32
N ALA A 95 6.86 15.85 11.39
CA ALA A 95 5.43 16.14 11.24
C ALA A 95 4.56 15.08 11.93
N ALA A 96 5.01 13.82 12.02
CA ALA A 96 4.33 12.78 12.82
C ALA A 96 4.38 13.08 14.33
N SER A 97 5.33 13.90 14.79
CA SER A 97 5.40 14.44 16.16
C SER A 97 4.63 15.75 16.34
N ARG A 98 4.19 16.39 15.26
CA ARG A 98 3.24 17.50 15.32
C ARG A 98 1.84 16.92 15.21
N LEU A 99 1.25 16.63 16.38
CA LEU A 99 -0.19 16.52 16.49
C LEU A 99 -0.82 17.64 15.64
N PRO A 100 -1.81 17.33 14.77
CA PRO A 100 -2.49 18.38 14.03
C PRO A 100 -2.95 19.43 15.05
N ALA A 101 -2.66 20.70 14.79
CA ALA A 101 -3.13 21.78 15.65
C ALA A 101 -4.63 21.57 15.83
N GLN A 102 -5.04 21.26 17.06
CA GLN A 102 -6.44 20.98 17.36
C GLN A 102 -7.25 22.21 16.95
N THR A 103 -7.97 22.12 15.85
CA THR A 103 -9.15 22.94 15.66
C THR A 103 -10.10 22.50 16.75
N VAL A 104 -10.22 23.34 17.78
CA VAL A 104 -11.03 23.11 18.98
C VAL A 104 -12.48 22.96 18.56
N THR A 105 -12.90 21.74 18.28
CA THR A 105 -14.30 21.33 18.28
C THR A 105 -14.45 20.24 19.33
N LYS A 106 -14.97 20.70 20.47
CA LYS A 106 -15.41 20.01 21.70
C LYS A 106 -15.37 18.47 21.68
N ALA A 107 -14.50 17.96 22.55
CA ALA A 107 -14.53 16.71 23.32
C ALA A 107 -15.51 15.60 22.90
N THR A 108 -14.97 14.46 22.46
CA THR A 108 -15.46 13.13 22.84
C THR A 108 -14.27 12.26 23.26
N ALA A 109 -14.46 11.49 24.34
CA ALA A 109 -13.42 10.86 25.15
C ALA A 109 -12.42 10.00 24.35
N GLY A 110 -11.14 10.37 24.42
CA GLY A 110 -10.04 9.68 23.75
C GLY A 110 -9.80 8.28 24.32
N LYS A 111 -9.83 7.27 23.45
CA LYS A 111 -9.31 5.94 23.79
C LYS A 111 -7.78 5.97 23.67
N ASP A 112 -7.09 5.57 24.73
CA ASP A 112 -5.64 5.41 24.77
C ASP A 112 -5.16 4.42 23.71
N VAL A 113 -4.68 4.94 22.58
CA VAL A 113 -4.13 4.18 21.45
C VAL A 113 -2.99 3.24 21.90
N ARG A 114 -2.28 3.61 22.99
CA ARG A 114 -1.23 2.81 23.61
C ARG A 114 -1.71 1.44 24.11
N LYS A 115 -2.93 1.35 24.64
CA LYS A 115 -3.51 0.06 25.09
C LYS A 115 -3.89 -0.85 23.94
N LEU A 116 -4.17 -0.26 22.77
CA LEU A 116 -4.56 -0.97 21.56
C LEU A 116 -3.36 -1.59 20.83
N LEU A 117 -2.17 -0.99 20.96
CA LEU A 117 -0.93 -1.46 20.33
C LEU A 117 -0.11 -2.39 21.22
N LEU A 118 -0.38 -2.42 22.54
CA LEU A 118 0.32 -3.26 23.51
C LEU A 118 0.37 -4.77 23.15
N PRO A 119 -0.69 -5.40 22.62
CA PRO A 119 -0.68 -6.83 22.26
C PRO A 119 0.21 -7.17 21.05
N TYR A 120 0.56 -6.18 20.23
CA TYR A 120 1.36 -6.39 19.02
C TYR A 120 2.86 -6.20 19.26
N LEU A 121 3.25 -5.62 20.41
CA LEU A 121 4.65 -5.43 20.77
C LEU A 121 5.34 -6.74 21.17
N SER A 122 4.61 -7.71 21.70
CA SER A 122 5.16 -9.03 22.04
C SER A 122 5.43 -9.93 20.81
N ALA A 123 5.01 -9.50 19.62
CA ALA A 123 5.27 -10.21 18.36
C ALA A 123 6.53 -9.69 17.64
N LEU A 124 7.27 -8.77 18.27
CA LEU A 124 8.47 -8.11 17.75
C LEU A 124 9.78 -8.55 18.45
N GLU A 125 9.70 -9.51 19.37
CA GLU A 125 10.83 -10.28 19.93
C GLU A 125 10.98 -11.61 19.21
#